data_AF-A0A830G811-F1
#
_entry.id   AF-A0A830G811-F1
#
_cell.length_a   1.000
_cell.length_b   1.000
_cell.length_c   1.000
_cell.angle_alpha   90.00
_cell.angle_beta   90.00
_cell.angle_gamma   90.00
#
_symmetry.space_group_name_H-M   'P 1'
#
loop_
_entity.id
_entity.type
_entity.pdbx_description
1 polymer ?
#
loop_
_entity_poly.entity_id
_entity_poly.type
_entity_poly.pdbx_seq_one_letter_code
_entity_poly.pdbx_strand_id
1 'polypeptide(L)'
;MSSEHADRADAPPLTETIAPGTATDPDVKSAEEATVTVDGQDIVVPEGSTIIEAIEAAETAGEVPALCYYDRDSPEAEKIGPRSECRTCMVETDEHGMVPSCSFPAEDGLTISTDDEAATEARDVNLDLVLSDHNLRCTTCGKNGRCELQDAAIDNDVEEPRYGVFDDREAYEPLDDSSDFIQIDRNKCILCNRCVEACNDVQVEGVLRMEGHGADTRIGFQNGSETMEDSTCVSCGHCVTVCPTGSLVEQGITDAATIPLPGFSQKNSIGKSLESTGKEKKGPMTRMKRDEPKDLTSEARTDENPGDWL
;
A
#
# COMPACT_ATOMS: atom_id res chain seq x y z
N MET A 1 58.52 5.93 -25.41
CA MET A 1 57.90 5.47 -24.15
C MET A 1 56.86 6.50 -23.74
N SER A 2 55.62 6.32 -24.21
CA SER A 2 54.40 6.80 -23.56
C SER A 2 53.23 6.34 -24.42
N SER A 3 52.34 5.54 -23.86
CA SER A 3 51.00 5.29 -24.40
C SER A 3 50.10 4.93 -23.21
N GLU A 4 49.69 5.97 -22.50
CA GLU A 4 48.28 6.30 -22.15
C GLU A 4 47.34 5.07 -22.24
N HIS A 5 47.12 4.37 -21.12
CA HIS A 5 45.93 4.47 -20.25
C HIS A 5 44.60 4.32 -20.99
N ALA A 6 44.08 3.09 -20.89
CA ALA A 6 42.81 2.63 -21.41
C ALA A 6 41.61 3.28 -20.70
N ASP A 7 40.69 3.79 -21.52
CA ASP A 7 39.23 3.73 -21.44
C ASP A 7 38.61 3.48 -20.05
N ARG A 8 38.23 4.58 -19.40
CA ARG A 8 37.12 4.59 -18.44
C ARG A 8 35.82 4.61 -19.23
N ALA A 9 35.12 3.48 -19.24
CA ALA A 9 33.76 3.37 -19.75
C ALA A 9 32.81 4.33 -18.99
N ASP A 10 31.84 4.84 -19.75
CA ASP A 10 30.78 5.78 -19.39
C ASP A 10 30.28 5.67 -17.94
N ALA A 11 30.69 6.61 -17.09
CA ALA A 11 29.84 7.03 -15.98
C ALA A 11 28.87 8.07 -16.54
N PRO A 12 27.53 7.92 -16.36
CA PRO A 12 26.60 8.95 -16.78
C PRO A 12 26.98 10.27 -16.10
N PRO A 13 26.89 11.40 -16.81
CA PRO A 13 27.34 12.66 -16.25
C PRO A 13 26.48 12.99 -15.04
N LEU A 14 27.07 12.91 -13.84
CA LEU A 14 26.53 13.45 -12.61
C LEU A 14 26.57 14.98 -12.73
N THR A 15 25.68 15.54 -13.55
CA THR A 15 25.39 16.96 -13.53
C THR A 15 24.60 17.26 -12.26
N GLU A 16 24.99 18.33 -11.54
CA GLU A 16 24.37 18.85 -10.32
C GLU A 16 22.86 19.17 -10.44
N THR A 17 22.26 18.93 -11.60
CA THR A 17 20.85 19.16 -11.95
C THR A 17 19.98 17.90 -11.92
N ILE A 18 20.51 16.71 -11.64
CA ILE A 18 19.67 15.53 -11.40
C ILE A 18 19.45 15.42 -9.89
N ALA A 19 18.29 15.84 -9.42
CA ALA A 19 17.82 15.44 -8.10
C ALA A 19 17.65 13.91 -8.12
N PRO A 20 18.43 13.14 -7.35
CA PRO A 20 18.18 11.71 -7.26
C PRO A 20 16.85 11.49 -6.55
N GLY A 21 15.94 10.73 -7.18
CA GLY A 21 14.74 10.18 -6.54
C GLY A 21 13.40 10.77 -6.98
N THR A 22 13.33 12.02 -7.44
CA THR A 22 12.09 12.51 -8.07
C THR A 22 12.02 12.02 -9.51
N ALA A 23 11.28 10.95 -9.78
CA ALA A 23 10.67 10.82 -11.10
C ALA A 23 9.95 12.15 -11.38
N THR A 24 10.17 12.68 -12.58
CA THR A 24 9.87 14.02 -13.09
C THR A 24 8.39 14.37 -12.98
N ASP A 25 7.85 14.48 -11.78
CA ASP A 25 6.48 14.89 -11.58
C ASP A 25 6.41 16.40 -11.73
N PRO A 26 5.45 16.92 -12.52
CA PRO A 26 5.25 18.35 -12.61
C PRO A 26 4.91 18.91 -11.23
N ASP A 27 5.25 20.17 -10.97
CA ASP A 27 4.74 20.88 -9.80
C ASP A 27 3.21 21.04 -9.98
N VAL A 28 2.43 20.12 -9.41
CA VAL A 28 0.95 20.07 -9.54
C VAL A 28 0.24 20.81 -8.41
N LYS A 29 0.82 21.91 -7.99
CA LYS A 29 0.31 22.76 -6.90
C LYS A 29 -0.52 23.90 -7.48
N SER A 30 -1.71 24.17 -6.92
CA SER A 30 -2.52 25.34 -7.30
C SER A 30 -1.71 26.63 -7.12
N ALA A 31 -1.86 27.59 -8.04
CA ALA A 31 -1.02 28.79 -8.08
C ALA A 31 -1.42 29.86 -7.07
N GLU A 32 -2.65 29.80 -6.56
CA GLU A 32 -3.25 30.74 -5.60
C GLU A 32 -4.22 29.97 -4.70
N GLU A 33 -4.71 30.62 -3.63
CA GLU A 33 -5.88 30.12 -2.87
C GLU A 33 -7.06 29.90 -3.83
N ALA A 34 -7.75 28.76 -3.69
CA ALA A 34 -8.81 28.36 -4.60
C ALA A 34 -10.10 28.04 -3.85
N THR A 35 -11.23 28.47 -4.40
CA THR A 35 -12.56 28.02 -3.98
C THR A 35 -13.06 26.97 -4.96
N VAL A 36 -13.24 25.73 -4.50
CA VAL A 36 -13.77 24.63 -5.30
C VAL A 36 -15.11 24.15 -4.76
N THR A 37 -15.93 23.53 -5.60
CA THR A 37 -17.20 22.90 -5.18
C THR A 37 -17.04 21.39 -5.16
N VAL A 38 -17.01 20.76 -3.99
CA VAL A 38 -16.95 19.30 -3.83
C VAL A 38 -18.33 18.78 -3.45
N ASP A 39 -18.96 17.98 -4.32
CA ASP A 39 -20.29 17.38 -4.09
C ASP A 39 -21.36 18.41 -3.67
N GLY A 40 -21.26 19.62 -4.23
CA GLY A 40 -22.15 20.76 -3.95
C GLY A 40 -21.77 21.60 -2.73
N GLN A 41 -20.66 21.31 -2.05
CA GLN A 41 -20.12 22.08 -0.94
C GLN A 41 -18.95 22.96 -1.39
N ASP A 42 -19.03 24.26 -1.13
CA ASP A 42 -17.94 25.20 -1.38
C ASP A 42 -16.83 25.02 -0.33
N ILE A 43 -15.62 24.72 -0.79
CA ILE A 43 -14.42 24.51 0.02
C ILE A 43 -13.34 25.49 -0.43
N VAL A 44 -12.74 26.19 0.53
CA VAL A 44 -11.57 27.04 0.29
C VAL A 44 -10.33 26.27 0.69
N VAL A 45 -9.40 26.10 -0.25
CA VAL A 45 -8.12 25.42 -0.03
C VAL A 45 -6.95 26.38 -0.26
N PRO A 46 -5.84 26.23 0.49
CA PRO A 46 -4.68 27.09 0.35
C PRO A 46 -4.00 26.92 -1.01
N GLU A 47 -3.13 27.86 -1.35
CA GLU A 47 -2.20 27.74 -2.48
C GLU A 47 -1.40 26.44 -2.36
N GLY A 48 -1.28 25.75 -3.50
CA GLY A 48 -0.59 24.49 -3.63
C GLY A 48 -1.37 23.27 -3.21
N SER A 49 -2.69 23.39 -3.10
CA SER A 49 -3.56 22.26 -2.80
C SER A 49 -3.95 21.43 -4.01
N THR A 50 -4.19 20.14 -3.78
CA THR A 50 -4.74 19.20 -4.77
C THR A 50 -6.22 18.90 -4.48
N ILE A 51 -6.92 18.33 -5.45
CA ILE A 51 -8.34 17.97 -5.30
C ILE A 51 -8.56 17.06 -4.09
N ILE A 52 -7.66 16.12 -3.79
CA ILE A 52 -7.83 15.22 -2.64
C ILE A 52 -7.86 15.98 -1.31
N GLU A 53 -7.10 17.07 -1.16
CA GLU A 53 -7.13 17.88 0.06
C GLU A 53 -8.45 18.66 0.19
N ALA A 54 -9.03 19.07 -0.94
CA ALA A 54 -10.37 19.66 -0.94
C ALA A 54 -11.43 18.63 -0.52
N ILE A 55 -11.31 17.39 -0.97
CA ILE A 55 -12.20 16.27 -0.58
C ILE A 55 -12.04 15.93 0.91
N GLU A 56 -10.81 15.91 1.42
CA GLU A 56 -10.52 15.74 2.85
C GLU A 56 -11.12 16.88 3.69
N ALA A 57 -10.98 18.13 3.23
CA ALA A 57 -11.57 19.29 3.88
C ALA A 57 -13.12 19.32 3.82
N ALA A 58 -13.71 18.69 2.80
CA ALA A 58 -15.16 18.51 2.68
C ALA A 58 -15.71 17.42 3.61
N GLU A 59 -14.84 16.64 4.27
CA GLU A 59 -15.20 15.45 5.05
C GLU A 59 -15.94 14.37 4.23
N THR A 60 -15.78 14.37 2.89
CA THR A 60 -16.27 13.33 1.96
C THR A 60 -15.19 12.31 1.60
N ALA A 61 -13.97 12.47 2.11
CA ALA A 61 -12.81 11.61 1.84
C ALA A 61 -12.98 10.11 2.15
N GLY A 62 -13.98 9.73 2.95
CA GLY A 62 -14.32 8.32 3.17
C GLY A 62 -14.72 7.56 1.88
N GLU A 63 -14.96 8.27 0.78
CA GLU A 63 -15.45 7.72 -0.48
C GLU A 63 -14.36 7.60 -1.56
N VAL A 64 -13.19 8.25 -1.40
CA VAL A 64 -12.14 8.31 -2.45
C VAL A 64 -10.80 7.77 -1.92
N PRO A 65 -10.49 6.47 -2.10
CA PRO A 65 -9.23 5.90 -1.61
C PRO A 65 -8.01 6.41 -2.39
N ALA A 66 -6.91 6.72 -1.71
CA ALA A 66 -5.65 7.11 -2.37
C ALA A 66 -4.45 6.36 -1.81
N LEU A 67 -4.25 5.13 -2.29
CA LEU A 67 -3.27 4.19 -1.72
C LEU A 67 -1.80 4.63 -1.94
N CYS A 68 -1.49 5.21 -3.09
CA CYS A 68 -0.14 5.72 -3.39
C CYS A 68 0.08 7.15 -2.88
N TYR A 69 -0.93 7.78 -2.28
CA TYR A 69 -0.80 9.07 -1.66
C TYR A 69 -0.40 8.91 -0.19
N TYR A 70 0.56 9.71 0.27
CA TYR A 70 1.12 9.62 1.62
C TYR A 70 0.88 10.89 2.44
N ASP A 71 0.43 10.67 3.68
CA ASP A 71 0.22 11.58 4.81
C ASP A 71 0.87 12.99 4.71
N ARG A 72 0.07 14.00 4.32
CA ARG A 72 0.48 15.41 4.14
C ARG A 72 0.72 16.21 5.42
N ASP A 73 0.38 15.68 6.58
CA ASP A 73 0.63 16.38 7.85
C ASP A 73 2.12 16.31 8.26
N SER A 74 2.94 15.57 7.52
CA SER A 74 4.37 15.42 7.76
C SER A 74 5.21 16.30 6.80
N PRO A 75 6.32 16.91 7.27
CA PRO A 75 7.28 17.59 6.38
C PRO A 75 7.85 16.68 5.28
N GLU A 76 7.87 15.37 5.51
CA GLU A 76 8.35 14.36 4.59
C GLU A 76 7.37 14.06 3.45
N ALA A 77 6.09 14.38 3.61
CA ALA A 77 5.03 14.11 2.64
C ALA A 77 5.27 14.77 1.28
N GLU A 78 5.83 15.98 1.28
CA GLU A 78 6.14 16.71 0.05
C GLU A 78 7.11 15.95 -0.86
N LYS A 79 7.87 15.01 -0.28
CA LYS A 79 8.85 14.19 -1.00
C LYS A 79 8.32 12.80 -1.36
N ILE A 80 7.25 12.33 -0.71
CA ILE A 80 6.62 11.03 -0.94
C ILE A 80 5.28 11.28 -1.67
N GLY A 81 5.36 12.09 -2.74
CA GLY A 81 4.24 12.78 -3.33
C GLY A 81 3.30 11.90 -4.16
N PRO A 82 2.11 12.39 -4.50
CA PRO A 82 1.11 11.63 -5.24
C PRO A 82 1.60 11.28 -6.65
N ARG A 83 1.82 9.98 -6.90
CA ARG A 83 2.24 9.48 -8.21
C ARG A 83 1.09 9.10 -9.15
N SER A 84 -0.13 9.05 -8.63
CA SER A 84 -1.32 8.61 -9.40
C SER A 84 -1.12 7.23 -10.06
N GLU A 85 -0.30 6.36 -9.45
CA GLU A 85 -0.02 5.01 -9.97
C GLU A 85 -1.17 4.05 -9.67
N CYS A 86 -1.72 4.10 -8.46
CA CYS A 86 -2.79 3.20 -8.04
C CYS A 86 -4.15 3.53 -8.66
N ARG A 87 -4.37 4.78 -9.09
CA ARG A 87 -5.61 5.26 -9.73
C ARG A 87 -6.89 4.97 -8.94
N THR A 88 -6.80 4.75 -7.63
CA THR A 88 -7.98 4.53 -6.78
C THR A 88 -8.67 5.86 -6.40
N CYS A 89 -8.06 6.99 -6.74
CA CYS A 89 -8.50 8.33 -6.34
C CYS A 89 -9.17 9.12 -7.49
N MET A 90 -9.68 8.43 -8.50
CA MET A 90 -10.31 9.09 -9.66
C MET A 90 -11.60 9.80 -9.26
N VAL A 91 -11.79 11.01 -9.77
CA VAL A 91 -12.98 11.85 -9.57
C VAL A 91 -13.34 12.53 -10.88
N GLU A 92 -14.59 12.96 -11.02
CA GLU A 92 -15.05 13.71 -12.20
C GLU A 92 -14.99 15.22 -11.91
N THR A 93 -14.55 16.00 -12.91
CA THR A 93 -14.56 17.46 -12.88
C THR A 93 -15.35 18.02 -14.05
N ASP A 94 -15.95 19.18 -13.88
CA ASP A 94 -16.74 19.85 -14.92
C ASP A 94 -15.90 20.35 -16.11
N GLU A 95 -14.62 20.70 -15.89
CA GLU A 95 -13.74 21.21 -16.94
C GLU A 95 -12.82 20.15 -17.57
N HIS A 96 -12.27 19.24 -16.78
CA HIS A 96 -11.23 18.30 -17.22
C HIS A 96 -11.71 16.85 -17.34
N GLY A 97 -12.98 16.60 -17.01
CA GLY A 97 -13.53 15.25 -16.89
C GLY A 97 -12.83 14.47 -15.79
N MET A 98 -12.57 13.18 -16.03
CA MET A 98 -12.03 12.29 -15.03
C MET A 98 -10.53 12.50 -14.78
N VAL A 99 -10.17 12.84 -13.55
CA VAL A 99 -8.79 13.14 -13.13
C VAL A 99 -8.43 12.43 -11.82
N PRO A 100 -7.14 12.14 -11.58
CA PRO A 100 -6.71 11.60 -10.29
C PRO A 100 -6.66 12.71 -9.23
N SER A 101 -7.52 12.65 -8.22
CA SER A 101 -7.62 13.71 -7.21
C SER A 101 -6.33 13.95 -6.42
N CYS A 102 -5.52 12.90 -6.20
CA CYS A 102 -4.32 13.01 -5.37
C CYS A 102 -3.25 13.93 -5.96
N SER A 103 -3.12 13.99 -7.30
CA SER A 103 -2.10 14.77 -7.99
C SER A 103 -2.68 15.89 -8.86
N PHE A 104 -4.00 16.08 -8.94
CA PHE A 104 -4.59 17.14 -9.75
C PHE A 104 -4.73 18.43 -8.92
N PRO A 105 -4.28 19.61 -9.41
CA PRO A 105 -4.38 20.87 -8.67
C PRO A 105 -5.83 21.26 -8.39
N ALA A 106 -6.11 21.80 -7.20
CA ALA A 106 -7.40 22.44 -6.92
C ALA A 106 -7.45 23.84 -7.57
N GLU A 107 -8.03 23.94 -8.75
CA GLU A 107 -8.16 25.20 -9.51
C GLU A 107 -9.39 26.00 -9.04
N ASP A 108 -9.27 27.33 -8.96
CA ASP A 108 -10.38 28.18 -8.51
C ASP A 108 -11.61 28.05 -9.43
N GLY A 109 -12.78 27.82 -8.82
CA GLY A 109 -14.04 27.63 -9.51
C GLY A 109 -14.32 26.20 -9.98
N LEU A 110 -13.41 25.25 -9.77
CA LEU A 110 -13.57 23.86 -10.21
C LEU A 110 -14.71 23.15 -9.45
N THR A 111 -15.57 22.43 -10.19
CA THR A 111 -16.59 21.55 -9.59
C THR A 111 -16.12 20.10 -9.64
N ILE A 112 -16.17 19.42 -8.51
CA ILE A 112 -15.70 18.04 -8.31
C ILE A 112 -16.89 17.18 -7.86
N SER A 113 -17.09 16.05 -8.54
CA SER A 113 -18.03 15.00 -8.11
C SER A 113 -17.24 13.75 -7.75
N THR A 114 -17.41 13.33 -6.51
CA THR A 114 -16.80 12.11 -5.97
C THR A 114 -17.70 10.89 -6.12
N ASP A 115 -18.98 11.07 -6.45
CA ASP A 115 -19.99 10.02 -6.63
C ASP A 115 -20.38 9.76 -8.10
N ASP A 116 -19.70 10.42 -9.05
CA ASP A 116 -19.93 10.21 -10.47
C ASP A 116 -19.80 8.72 -10.86
N GLU A 117 -20.72 8.25 -11.71
CA GLU A 117 -20.83 6.83 -12.08
C GLU A 117 -19.57 6.34 -12.80
N ALA A 118 -18.98 7.14 -13.69
CA ALA A 118 -17.78 6.76 -14.41
C ALA A 118 -16.55 6.80 -13.49
N ALA A 119 -16.45 7.80 -12.62
CA ALA A 119 -15.35 7.89 -11.65
C ALA A 119 -15.39 6.74 -10.64
N THR A 120 -16.57 6.38 -10.16
CA THR A 120 -16.80 5.21 -9.28
C THR A 120 -16.38 3.92 -9.95
N GLU A 121 -16.89 3.65 -11.16
CA GLU A 121 -16.49 2.45 -11.91
C GLU A 121 -14.97 2.41 -12.16
N ALA A 122 -14.34 3.55 -12.47
CA ALA A 122 -12.89 3.61 -12.63
C ALA A 122 -12.15 3.25 -11.33
N ARG A 123 -12.59 3.74 -10.18
CA ARG A 123 -11.98 3.39 -8.88
C ARG A 123 -12.14 1.90 -8.58
N ASP A 124 -13.34 1.35 -8.78
CA ASP A 124 -13.62 -0.07 -8.57
C ASP A 124 -12.75 -0.95 -9.47
N VAL A 125 -12.62 -0.60 -10.75
CA VAL A 125 -11.77 -1.34 -11.70
C VAL A 125 -10.32 -1.33 -11.26
N ASN A 126 -9.80 -0.16 -10.87
CA ASN A 126 -8.41 -0.04 -10.43
C ASN A 126 -8.18 -0.80 -9.12
N LEU A 127 -9.11 -0.73 -8.17
CA LEU A 127 -9.02 -1.48 -6.91
C LEU A 127 -9.05 -2.99 -7.16
N ASP A 128 -9.93 -3.47 -8.05
CA ASP A 128 -9.98 -4.89 -8.42
C ASP A 128 -8.69 -5.36 -9.11
N LEU A 129 -8.11 -4.55 -9.99
CA LEU A 129 -6.83 -4.87 -10.63
C LEU A 129 -5.72 -4.97 -9.60
N VAL A 130 -5.65 -4.02 -8.66
CA VAL A 130 -4.69 -4.06 -7.55
C VAL A 130 -4.87 -5.32 -6.70
N LEU A 131 -6.11 -5.68 -6.34
CA LEU A 131 -6.40 -6.87 -5.54
C LEU A 131 -6.11 -8.17 -6.30
N SER A 132 -6.32 -8.19 -7.61
CA SER A 132 -6.05 -9.37 -8.46
C SER A 132 -4.57 -9.74 -8.51
N ASP A 133 -3.68 -8.73 -8.45
CA ASP A 133 -2.23 -8.91 -8.39
C ASP A 133 -1.67 -8.81 -6.95
N HIS A 134 -2.52 -8.95 -5.94
CA HIS A 134 -2.12 -8.95 -4.52
C HIS A 134 -2.36 -10.31 -3.85
N ASN A 135 -1.37 -10.80 -3.11
CA ASN A 135 -1.52 -12.00 -2.28
C ASN A 135 -2.44 -11.73 -1.06
N LEU A 136 -3.71 -12.11 -1.17
CA LEU A 136 -4.78 -11.89 -0.18
C LEU A 136 -4.71 -12.79 1.07
N ARG A 137 -3.54 -13.32 1.44
CA ARG A 137 -3.32 -14.05 2.70
C ARG A 137 -3.24 -13.10 3.91
N CYS A 138 -4.35 -12.40 4.18
CA CYS A 138 -4.45 -11.38 5.22
C CYS A 138 -4.32 -11.95 6.63
N THR A 139 -4.78 -13.17 6.89
CA THR A 139 -4.76 -13.78 8.24
C THR A 139 -3.34 -14.01 8.80
N THR A 140 -2.34 -14.08 7.92
CA THR A 140 -0.92 -14.23 8.27
C THR A 140 -0.09 -13.00 7.93
N CYS A 141 -0.75 -11.90 7.53
CA CYS A 141 -0.08 -10.66 7.13
C CYS A 141 0.22 -9.79 8.35
N GLY A 142 1.46 -9.30 8.49
CA GLY A 142 1.85 -8.39 9.58
C GLY A 142 1.18 -7.01 9.54
N LYS A 143 0.56 -6.66 8.42
CA LYS A 143 -0.20 -5.41 8.24
C LYS A 143 -1.70 -5.56 8.52
N ASN A 144 -2.18 -6.77 8.83
CA ASN A 144 -3.61 -7.03 9.01
C ASN A 144 -4.21 -6.16 10.14
N GLY A 145 -5.35 -5.52 9.86
CA GLY A 145 -6.02 -4.59 10.78
C GLY A 145 -5.43 -3.17 10.79
N ARG A 146 -4.44 -2.89 9.95
CA ARG A 146 -3.81 -1.57 9.75
C ARG A 146 -3.33 -1.38 8.29
N CYS A 147 -4.00 -2.04 7.34
CA CYS A 147 -3.62 -2.10 5.94
C CYS A 147 -4.56 -1.20 5.13
N GLU A 148 -4.01 -0.18 4.48
CA GLU A 148 -4.81 0.81 3.73
C GLU A 148 -5.55 0.16 2.55
N LEU A 149 -4.96 -0.86 1.91
CA LEU A 149 -5.64 -1.64 0.87
C LEU A 149 -6.81 -2.45 1.42
N GLN A 150 -6.71 -2.93 2.67
CA GLN A 150 -7.78 -3.68 3.31
C GLN A 150 -8.93 -2.75 3.66
N ASP A 151 -8.61 -1.58 4.21
CA ASP A 151 -9.59 -0.53 4.53
C ASP A 151 -10.31 -0.09 3.24
N ALA A 152 -9.57 0.20 2.16
CA ALA A 152 -10.14 0.56 0.86
C ALA A 152 -11.08 -0.52 0.31
N ALA A 153 -10.70 -1.80 0.38
CA ALA A 153 -11.54 -2.90 -0.07
C ALA A 153 -12.84 -3.04 0.75
N ILE A 154 -12.76 -2.83 2.06
CA ILE A 154 -13.94 -2.88 2.95
C ILE A 154 -14.86 -1.70 2.68
N ASP A 155 -14.31 -0.49 2.60
CA ASP A 155 -15.10 0.74 2.42
C ASP A 155 -15.76 0.83 1.04
N ASN A 156 -15.24 0.09 0.04
CA ASN A 156 -15.85 -0.05 -1.29
C ASN A 156 -16.63 -1.37 -1.47
N ASP A 157 -16.99 -2.05 -0.38
CA ASP A 157 -17.82 -3.26 -0.37
C ASP A 157 -17.33 -4.39 -1.32
N VAL A 158 -16.00 -4.54 -1.47
CA VAL A 158 -15.43 -5.57 -2.34
C VAL A 158 -15.61 -6.95 -1.72
N GLU A 159 -16.46 -7.79 -2.33
CA GLU A 159 -16.65 -9.19 -1.93
C GLU A 159 -15.62 -10.13 -2.58
N GLU A 160 -15.41 -9.99 -3.90
CA GLU A 160 -14.47 -10.78 -4.70
C GLU A 160 -13.96 -9.93 -5.88
N PRO A 161 -12.64 -9.84 -6.11
CA PRO A 161 -12.12 -9.07 -7.24
C PRO A 161 -12.57 -9.63 -8.59
N ARG A 162 -13.08 -8.75 -9.47
CA ARG A 162 -13.63 -9.14 -10.79
C ARG A 162 -12.62 -9.86 -11.71
N TYR A 163 -11.33 -9.61 -11.53
CA TYR A 163 -10.27 -10.11 -12.40
C TYR A 163 -9.55 -11.34 -11.82
N GLY A 164 -10.11 -11.96 -10.79
CA GLY A 164 -9.51 -13.11 -10.10
C GLY A 164 -8.58 -12.68 -8.98
N VAL A 165 -7.96 -13.67 -8.33
CA VAL A 165 -7.04 -13.47 -7.20
C VAL A 165 -5.71 -14.16 -7.46
N PHE A 166 -4.67 -13.71 -6.77
CA PHE A 166 -3.28 -14.16 -6.96
C PHE A 166 -3.05 -15.68 -6.86
N ASP A 167 -3.99 -16.46 -6.32
CA ASP A 167 -3.93 -17.93 -6.23
C ASP A 167 -3.90 -18.62 -7.63
N ASP A 168 -4.15 -17.89 -8.71
CA ASP A 168 -4.07 -18.39 -10.10
C ASP A 168 -2.65 -18.31 -10.73
N ARG A 169 -1.63 -17.80 -10.01
CA ARG A 169 -0.23 -17.80 -10.48
C ARG A 169 0.46 -19.16 -10.27
N GLU A 170 1.27 -19.58 -11.25
CA GLU A 170 2.03 -20.84 -11.17
C GLU A 170 3.04 -20.88 -10.02
N ALA A 171 3.55 -19.72 -9.58
CA ALA A 171 4.48 -19.59 -8.46
C ALA A 171 4.44 -18.20 -7.82
N TYR A 172 4.59 -18.15 -6.48
CA TYR A 172 4.86 -16.92 -5.74
C TYR A 172 6.36 -16.59 -5.79
N GLU A 173 6.67 -15.30 -5.72
CA GLU A 173 8.03 -14.85 -5.48
C GLU A 173 8.46 -15.23 -4.05
N PRO A 174 9.71 -15.68 -3.84
CA PRO A 174 10.24 -15.95 -2.50
C PRO A 174 10.14 -14.71 -1.61
N LEU A 175 9.85 -14.95 -0.33
CA LEU A 175 9.97 -13.91 0.70
C LEU A 175 11.46 -13.55 0.86
N ASP A 176 11.76 -12.26 0.91
CA ASP A 176 13.07 -11.78 1.34
C ASP A 176 13.01 -11.52 2.84
N ASP A 177 13.47 -12.51 3.60
CA ASP A 177 13.60 -12.47 5.06
C ASP A 177 15.06 -12.34 5.53
N SER A 178 15.97 -11.95 4.62
CA SER A 178 17.42 -11.91 4.85
C SER A 178 17.85 -10.87 5.89
N SER A 179 17.12 -9.77 6.03
CA SER A 179 17.39 -8.74 7.03
C SER A 179 16.77 -9.10 8.39
N ASP A 180 17.55 -8.92 9.47
CA ASP A 180 17.09 -9.12 10.85
C ASP A 180 15.91 -8.20 11.25
N PHE A 181 15.65 -7.11 10.50
CA PHE A 181 14.71 -6.06 10.88
C PHE A 181 13.56 -5.85 9.91
N ILE A 182 13.73 -6.17 8.62
CA ILE A 182 12.74 -5.89 7.57
C ILE A 182 12.53 -7.15 6.73
N GLN A 183 11.28 -7.50 6.50
CA GLN A 183 10.87 -8.54 5.56
C GLN A 183 10.23 -7.89 4.34
N ILE A 184 10.57 -8.37 3.14
CA ILE A 184 9.90 -7.99 1.90
C ILE A 184 9.09 -9.17 1.36
N ASP A 185 7.79 -8.97 1.19
CA ASP A 185 6.87 -9.84 0.47
C ASP A 185 6.36 -9.12 -0.78
N ARG A 186 7.08 -9.27 -1.89
CA ARG A 186 6.77 -8.60 -3.16
C ARG A 186 5.42 -9.03 -3.74
N ASN A 187 4.92 -10.21 -3.37
CA ASN A 187 3.57 -10.67 -3.75
C ASN A 187 2.45 -9.84 -3.13
N LYS A 188 2.76 -9.00 -2.12
CA LYS A 188 1.82 -8.05 -1.51
C LYS A 188 2.06 -6.60 -1.96
N CYS A 189 2.99 -6.37 -2.87
CA CYS A 189 3.30 -5.04 -3.37
C CYS A 189 2.22 -4.60 -4.36
N ILE A 190 1.79 -3.33 -4.26
CA ILE A 190 0.86 -2.72 -5.23
C ILE A 190 1.57 -1.71 -6.14
N LEU A 191 2.91 -1.74 -6.15
CA LEU A 191 3.77 -0.90 -6.98
C LEU A 191 3.52 0.62 -6.83
N CYS A 192 3.05 1.06 -5.66
CA CYS A 192 2.74 2.46 -5.33
C CYS A 192 3.93 3.39 -5.09
N ASN A 193 5.16 2.90 -5.27
CA ASN A 193 6.42 3.64 -5.16
C ASN A 193 6.75 4.36 -3.82
N ARG A 194 5.82 4.49 -2.86
CA ARG A 194 6.00 5.16 -1.56
C ARG A 194 7.30 4.76 -0.85
N CYS A 195 7.60 3.47 -0.81
CA CYS A 195 8.79 2.95 -0.15
C CYS A 195 10.11 3.37 -0.82
N VAL A 196 10.11 3.53 -2.14
CA VAL A 196 11.28 3.94 -2.93
C VAL A 196 11.59 5.40 -2.64
N GLU A 197 10.58 6.27 -2.66
CA GLU A 197 10.72 7.70 -2.34
C GLU A 197 11.14 7.93 -0.90
N ALA A 198 10.49 7.23 0.04
CA ALA A 198 10.89 7.24 1.43
C ALA A 198 12.37 6.89 1.60
N CYS A 199 12.85 5.88 0.86
CA CYS A 199 14.25 5.46 0.93
C CYS A 199 15.21 6.47 0.26
N ASN A 200 14.81 7.07 -0.86
CA ASN A 200 15.72 7.79 -1.74
C ASN A 200 15.64 9.31 -1.58
N ASP A 201 14.46 9.86 -1.35
CA ASP A 201 14.21 11.31 -1.28
C ASP A 201 14.14 11.81 0.17
N VAL A 202 13.56 11.01 1.06
CA VAL A 202 13.43 11.37 2.47
C VAL A 202 14.68 10.97 3.25
N GLN A 203 15.01 9.68 3.25
CA GLN A 203 16.18 9.17 4.00
C GLN A 203 17.49 9.38 3.25
N VAL A 204 17.44 9.62 1.92
CA VAL A 204 18.63 9.83 1.07
C VAL A 204 19.61 8.65 1.15
N GLU A 205 19.06 7.45 1.34
CA GLU A 205 19.86 6.21 1.44
C GLU A 205 20.12 5.62 0.06
N GLY A 206 19.18 5.76 -0.89
CA GLY A 206 19.41 5.34 -2.27
C GLY A 206 19.48 3.82 -2.46
N VAL A 207 18.69 3.05 -1.69
CA VAL A 207 18.75 1.58 -1.68
C VAL A 207 17.67 0.95 -2.55
N LEU A 208 16.42 1.41 -2.43
CA LEU A 208 15.28 0.81 -3.12
C LEU A 208 15.11 1.41 -4.52
N ARG A 209 14.58 0.61 -5.44
CA ARG A 209 14.16 1.05 -6.77
C ARG A 209 12.99 0.22 -7.29
N MET A 210 12.33 0.73 -8.32
CA MET A 210 11.51 -0.09 -9.21
C MET A 210 12.42 -0.78 -10.23
N GLU A 211 12.23 -2.07 -10.45
CA GLU A 211 12.96 -2.84 -11.45
C GLU A 211 12.02 -3.71 -12.27
N GLY A 212 12.46 -4.10 -13.47
CA GLY A 212 11.65 -4.89 -14.40
C GLY A 212 10.77 -4.05 -15.32
N HIS A 213 9.86 -4.72 -16.03
CA HIS A 213 8.91 -4.10 -16.94
C HIS A 213 7.62 -4.93 -17.04
N GLY A 214 6.47 -4.28 -17.23
CA GLY A 214 5.18 -4.97 -17.36
C GLY A 214 4.92 -5.86 -16.14
N ALA A 215 4.60 -7.13 -16.38
CA ALA A 215 4.29 -8.11 -15.33
C ALA A 215 5.48 -8.48 -14.42
N ASP A 216 6.72 -8.20 -14.85
CA ASP A 216 7.94 -8.48 -14.07
C ASP A 216 8.36 -7.28 -13.20
N THR A 217 7.53 -6.23 -13.14
CA THR A 217 7.83 -5.02 -12.36
C THR A 217 7.75 -5.34 -10.87
N ARG A 218 8.85 -5.12 -10.15
CA ARG A 218 8.93 -5.36 -8.70
C ARG A 218 9.78 -4.30 -8.02
N ILE A 219 9.70 -4.25 -6.70
CA ILE A 219 10.70 -3.54 -5.90
C ILE A 219 12.03 -4.30 -6.08
N GLY A 220 13.14 -3.56 -6.11
CA GLY A 220 14.48 -4.11 -6.20
C GLY A 220 15.48 -3.23 -5.47
N PHE A 221 16.76 -3.57 -5.60
CA PHE A 221 17.85 -2.86 -4.95
C PHE A 221 18.73 -2.14 -5.99
N GLN A 222 19.17 -0.93 -5.68
CA GLN A 222 19.93 -0.07 -6.60
C GLN A 222 21.27 -0.66 -7.03
N ASN A 223 21.91 -1.44 -6.15
CA ASN A 223 23.16 -2.13 -6.45
C ASN A 223 22.98 -3.45 -7.21
N GLY A 224 21.73 -3.85 -7.53
CA GLY A 224 21.42 -5.10 -8.22
C GLY A 224 21.48 -6.35 -7.34
N SER A 225 21.51 -6.20 -6.02
CA SER A 225 21.35 -7.33 -5.09
C SER A 225 19.98 -7.97 -5.22
N GLU A 226 19.87 -9.26 -4.92
CA GLU A 226 18.58 -9.98 -4.89
C GLU A 226 17.89 -9.88 -3.52
N THR A 227 18.67 -9.72 -2.45
CA THR A 227 18.20 -9.69 -1.05
C THR A 227 18.54 -8.37 -0.37
N MET A 228 17.81 -8.04 0.69
CA MET A 228 18.08 -6.85 1.49
C MET A 228 19.41 -6.93 2.23
N GLU A 229 19.79 -8.10 2.76
CA GLU A 229 21.09 -8.30 3.44
C GLU A 229 22.27 -8.00 2.51
N ASP A 230 22.18 -8.40 1.24
CA ASP A 230 23.21 -8.14 0.23
C ASP A 230 23.18 -6.69 -0.30
N SER A 231 22.16 -5.91 0.06
CA SER A 231 22.03 -4.50 -0.34
C SER A 231 22.86 -3.57 0.54
N THR A 232 22.79 -2.26 0.29
CA THR A 232 23.38 -1.24 1.17
C THR A 232 22.42 -0.78 2.28
N CYS A 233 21.31 -1.48 2.51
CA CYS A 233 20.29 -1.09 3.48
C CYS A 233 20.82 -1.01 4.92
N VAL A 234 20.64 0.13 5.56
CA VAL A 234 20.95 0.34 7.00
C VAL A 234 19.78 -0.02 7.94
N SER A 235 18.68 -0.56 7.40
CA SER A 235 17.49 -0.96 8.16
C SER A 235 16.84 0.17 8.98
N CYS A 236 16.75 1.39 8.44
CA CYS A 236 16.11 2.53 9.11
C CYS A 236 14.58 2.36 9.29
N GLY A 237 13.95 1.46 8.54
CA GLY A 237 12.54 1.10 8.67
C GLY A 237 11.55 2.08 8.04
N HIS A 238 11.98 3.20 7.46
CA HIS A 238 11.04 4.18 6.91
C HIS A 238 10.16 3.60 5.78
N CYS A 239 10.73 2.74 4.92
CA CYS A 239 9.99 2.01 3.88
C CYS A 239 8.85 1.13 4.44
N VAL A 240 9.03 0.53 5.62
CA VAL A 240 8.00 -0.26 6.33
C VAL A 240 6.88 0.65 6.82
N THR A 241 7.26 1.80 7.39
CA THR A 241 6.28 2.78 7.89
C THR A 241 5.40 3.28 6.74
N VAL A 242 5.95 3.62 5.57
CA VAL A 242 5.17 4.23 4.49
C VAL A 242 4.46 3.23 3.59
N CYS A 243 4.68 1.92 3.73
CA CYS A 243 4.04 0.95 2.84
C CYS A 243 2.52 0.90 3.12
N PRO A 244 1.60 1.04 2.14
CA PRO A 244 0.16 0.93 2.38
C PRO A 244 -0.31 -0.51 2.64
N THR A 245 0.52 -1.50 2.32
CA THR A 245 0.18 -2.93 2.38
C THR A 245 1.16 -3.72 3.24
N GLY A 246 1.02 -5.05 3.28
CA GLY A 246 1.97 -5.96 3.93
C GLY A 246 3.19 -6.35 3.11
N SER A 247 3.54 -5.57 2.08
CA SER A 247 4.72 -5.82 1.25
C SER A 247 6.03 -5.63 2.03
N LEU A 248 6.09 -4.60 2.88
CA LEU A 248 7.24 -4.32 3.73
C LEU A 248 6.76 -4.32 5.18
N VAL A 249 7.30 -5.23 5.99
CA VAL A 249 6.95 -5.39 7.40
C VAL A 249 8.21 -5.55 8.24
N GLU A 250 8.10 -5.17 9.51
CA GLU A 250 9.14 -5.37 10.52
C GLU A 250 9.30 -6.86 10.88
N GLN A 251 10.55 -7.29 11.08
CA GLN A 251 10.89 -8.60 11.63
C GLN A 251 11.22 -8.52 13.12
N GLY A 252 11.03 -9.62 13.85
CA GLY A 252 11.42 -9.73 15.26
C GLY A 252 10.28 -9.48 16.24
N ILE A 253 10.49 -8.61 17.25
CA ILE A 253 9.50 -8.35 18.32
C ILE A 253 8.27 -7.70 17.67
N THR A 254 7.34 -8.56 17.27
CA THR A 254 6.03 -8.31 16.67
C THR A 254 5.58 -6.86 16.76
N ASP A 255 5.54 -6.22 15.60
CA ASP A 255 4.87 -4.95 15.33
C ASP A 255 5.46 -3.69 16.01
N ALA A 256 6.66 -3.72 16.58
CA ALA A 256 7.18 -2.61 17.40
C ALA A 256 7.23 -1.22 16.71
N ALA A 257 7.43 -1.16 15.38
CA ALA A 257 7.50 0.09 14.64
C ALA A 257 6.13 0.61 14.19
N THR A 258 5.10 -0.22 14.26
CA THR A 258 3.75 0.12 13.78
C THR A 258 2.62 -0.24 14.72
N ILE A 259 2.94 -0.69 15.94
CA ILE A 259 2.08 -0.47 17.10
C ILE A 259 1.79 1.04 17.11
N PRO A 260 0.52 1.46 17.24
CA PRO A 260 0.19 2.85 17.50
C PRO A 260 0.77 3.26 18.85
N LEU A 261 2.05 3.59 18.86
CA LEU A 261 2.72 4.24 19.97
C LEU A 261 2.19 5.68 19.98
N PRO A 262 1.75 6.21 21.13
CA PRO A 262 1.28 7.59 21.22
C PRO A 262 2.31 8.55 20.61
N GLY A 263 1.95 9.22 19.51
CA GLY A 263 2.83 10.15 18.79
C GLY A 263 3.41 9.67 17.46
N PHE A 264 3.17 8.41 17.04
CA PHE A 264 3.56 7.87 15.72
C PHE A 264 2.37 7.29 14.95
N SER A 265 1.17 7.87 15.13
CA SER A 265 -0.01 7.48 14.33
C SER A 265 0.12 8.09 12.94
N GLN A 266 0.48 7.29 11.95
CA GLN A 266 0.21 7.64 10.57
C GLN A 266 -1.30 7.72 10.40
N LYS A 267 -1.78 8.84 9.84
CA LYS A 267 -3.14 8.88 9.35
C LYS A 267 -3.13 8.13 8.02
N ASN A 268 -3.90 7.05 7.94
CA ASN A 268 -4.21 6.44 6.64
C ASN A 268 -4.95 7.48 5.78
N SER A 269 -4.81 7.39 4.45
CA SER A 269 -5.54 8.23 3.48
C SER A 269 -7.07 8.03 3.52
N ILE A 270 -7.58 7.28 4.50
CA ILE A 270 -9.00 6.93 4.71
C ILE A 270 -9.52 7.58 6.01
N GLY A 271 -8.74 8.44 6.66
CA GLY A 271 -9.20 9.34 7.73
C GLY A 271 -9.67 8.67 9.03
N LYS A 272 -9.73 7.34 9.10
CA LYS A 272 -10.08 6.59 10.32
C LYS A 272 -8.85 5.97 10.94
N SER A 273 -8.22 6.72 11.84
CA SER A 273 -7.39 6.11 12.88
C SER A 273 -8.31 5.51 13.95
N LEU A 274 -8.38 4.19 14.03
CA LEU A 274 -9.02 3.52 15.15
C LEU A 274 -8.11 3.67 16.37
N GLU A 275 -8.33 4.72 17.16
CA GLU A 275 -7.68 4.86 18.46
C GLU A 275 -8.15 3.70 19.35
N SER A 276 -7.26 2.73 19.58
CA SER A 276 -7.46 1.72 20.61
C SER A 276 -7.49 2.42 21.97
N THR A 277 -8.69 2.75 22.45
CA THR A 277 -8.87 3.13 23.85
C THR A 277 -8.50 1.91 24.69
N GLY A 278 -7.26 1.89 25.18
CA GLY A 278 -6.58 0.75 25.80
C GLY A 278 -7.36 0.12 26.95
N LYS A 279 -8.34 -0.72 26.62
CA LYS A 279 -9.16 -1.45 27.59
C LYS A 279 -9.80 -2.70 27.02
N GLU A 280 -9.09 -3.46 26.20
CA GLU A 280 -9.49 -4.84 25.96
C GLU A 280 -8.95 -5.75 27.07
N LYS A 281 -9.88 -6.26 27.88
CA LYS A 281 -9.63 -7.40 28.76
C LYS A 281 -9.19 -8.55 27.87
N LYS A 282 -7.97 -9.05 28.04
CA LYS A 282 -7.49 -10.31 27.45
C LYS A 282 -8.53 -11.41 27.71
N GLY A 283 -9.31 -11.74 26.69
CA GLY A 283 -10.12 -12.95 26.66
C GLY A 283 -9.18 -14.16 26.69
N PRO A 284 -9.59 -15.30 27.26
CA PRO A 284 -8.74 -16.48 27.31
C PRO A 284 -8.47 -16.96 25.89
N MET A 285 -7.17 -17.03 25.53
CA MET A 285 -6.68 -17.59 24.27
C MET A 285 -7.37 -18.92 23.97
N THR A 286 -7.98 -19.04 22.80
CA THR A 286 -8.56 -20.29 22.31
C THR A 286 -7.48 -21.37 22.34
N ARG A 287 -7.74 -22.47 23.05
CA ARG A 287 -6.78 -23.58 23.18
C ARG A 287 -6.50 -24.20 21.81
N MET A 288 -5.21 -24.36 21.50
CA MET A 288 -4.72 -25.20 20.40
C MET A 288 -5.43 -26.56 20.43
N LYS A 289 -6.06 -26.96 19.31
CA LYS A 289 -6.58 -28.32 19.14
C LYS A 289 -5.40 -29.28 19.32
N ARG A 290 -5.40 -30.05 20.41
CA ARG A 290 -4.51 -31.20 20.54
C ARG A 290 -5.03 -32.30 19.62
N ASP A 291 -4.15 -32.89 18.84
CA ASP A 291 -4.42 -34.11 18.10
C ASP A 291 -4.95 -35.19 19.06
N GLU A 292 -6.18 -35.65 18.81
CA GLU A 292 -6.72 -36.83 19.49
C GLU A 292 -6.13 -38.09 18.84
N PRO A 293 -5.73 -39.09 19.63
CA PRO A 293 -5.22 -40.34 19.10
C PRO A 293 -6.39 -41.11 18.47
N LYS A 294 -6.24 -41.49 17.20
CA LYS A 294 -7.14 -42.44 16.52
C LYS A 294 -6.99 -43.80 17.20
N ASP A 295 -7.93 -44.16 18.06
CA ASP A 295 -8.04 -45.51 18.58
C ASP A 295 -9.06 -46.32 17.77
N LEU A 296 -8.61 -47.51 17.41
CA LEU A 296 -9.26 -48.48 16.55
C LEU A 296 -10.31 -49.26 17.36
N THR A 297 -11.57 -49.25 16.95
CA THR A 297 -12.42 -50.46 17.10
C THR A 297 -13.56 -50.47 16.08
N SER A 298 -13.51 -51.50 15.23
CA SER A 298 -14.56 -51.96 14.34
C SER A 298 -15.76 -52.53 15.11
N GLU A 299 -16.94 -52.17 14.63
CA GLU A 299 -18.16 -53.00 14.53
C GLU A 299 -18.77 -53.63 15.80
N ALA A 300 -19.95 -53.12 16.17
CA ALA A 300 -21.07 -53.97 16.56
C ALA A 300 -22.40 -53.23 16.28
N ARG A 301 -23.10 -53.62 15.21
CA ARG A 301 -24.52 -53.32 15.01
C ARG A 301 -25.33 -54.18 15.99
N THR A 302 -26.23 -53.55 16.73
CA THR A 302 -27.32 -54.24 17.43
C THR A 302 -28.31 -54.76 16.39
N ASP A 303 -28.88 -55.95 16.62
CA ASP A 303 -30.33 -56.05 16.85
C ASP A 303 -30.79 -57.52 16.99
N GLU A 304 -31.64 -57.69 18.02
CA GLU A 304 -32.75 -58.65 18.14
C GLU A 304 -32.55 -60.09 18.68
N ASN A 305 -33.60 -60.47 19.40
CA ASN A 305 -33.75 -61.38 20.54
C ASN A 305 -33.97 -62.86 20.09
N PRO A 306 -33.73 -63.87 20.96
CA PRO A 306 -33.83 -65.28 20.62
C PRO A 306 -35.27 -65.79 20.78
N GLY A 307 -35.70 -66.65 19.87
CA GLY A 307 -36.99 -67.31 19.95
C GLY A 307 -37.15 -68.40 18.90
N ASP A 308 -36.94 -69.64 19.35
CA ASP A 308 -37.88 -70.74 19.15
C ASP A 308 -38.07 -71.41 17.76
N TRP A 309 -37.62 -72.68 17.74
CA TRP A 309 -38.19 -73.90 17.14
C TRP A 309 -38.10 -74.18 15.62
N LEU A 310 -37.53 -75.38 15.38
CA LEU A 310 -37.82 -76.42 14.36
C LEU A 310 -37.14 -76.33 12.99
#